data_AF-A0A2D5KAU0-F1
#
_entry.id   AF-A0A2D5KAU0-F1
#
_cell.length_a   1.000
_cell.length_b   1.000
_cell.length_c   1.000
_cell.angle_alpha   90.00
_cell.angle_beta   90.00
_cell.angle_gamma   90.00
#
_symmetry.space_group_name_H-M   'P 1'
#
loop_
_entity.id
_entity.type
_entity.pdbx_description
1 polymer ?
#
loop_
_entity_poly.entity_id
_entity_poly.type
_entity_poly.pdbx_seq_one_letter_code
_entity_poly.pdbx_strand_id
1 'polypeptide(L)'
;MAKVSQAKHLLLFLLVVFSFLLVRATTYTTISNGNWSNPNTWDANGSPGTYWGADDQVIIAHDVHLNQSIGYAGSMTIQSSAFLYTTSNNLAVYNGGSINAQGKLQLNSYTLNGNTSAIHASEVDLNGSFTIGSNSTATFNDTVSINGNFTNNNGTVIFNNSLDIDGFLRNNNGQLTLNGETSVNGDLANNNSSADIYVNNELNVNGNMQNNSGARLHIDNTATINLNGNFSNNSSSTVNIDGRFNIGGNMANNGGTVNADGVVDVSGNLTQNGGVYNNNGVTLVEGTTTVNGPGPMNGTGLLRTNNLINYGSIAGTIDICNIDDTQMPPQIGGGNYDPTVTYCNQSLSAALPVELKFFDAIADNGSILFKWQTLSEINNDKFVIEFSKEGNNFISIAEIKGAGNSTKKIDYQYKYTSKNQHQSSGYFRLKQYDFDGKFKTYAPIFIQHSSLSEQINVYPNPAKTQLFVEFESVEGGEYHIALHDSKGKLIISRIEEISDETLYFEAEILKQQKLKPGFYFLRVSSQSDRYIQKIIIE
;
A
#
# COMPACT_ATOMS: atom_id res chain seq x y z
N MET A 1 -45.13 64.81 -31.31
CA MET A 1 -45.31 65.31 -29.94
C MET A 1 -46.10 64.28 -29.14
N ALA A 2 -45.58 63.93 -27.97
CA ALA A 2 -46.28 63.52 -26.74
C ALA A 2 -47.35 62.38 -26.75
N LYS A 3 -47.01 61.34 -25.97
CA LYS A 3 -47.82 60.62 -24.95
C LYS A 3 -49.34 60.76 -24.96
N VAL A 4 -50.03 59.63 -24.75
CA VAL A 4 -51.01 59.30 -23.66
C VAL A 4 -51.71 57.98 -24.09
N SER A 5 -51.34 56.83 -23.52
CA SER A 5 -52.01 56.13 -22.40
C SER A 5 -53.49 55.77 -22.64
N GLN A 6 -53.73 54.48 -22.91
CA GLN A 6 -54.87 53.66 -22.43
C GLN A 6 -54.47 52.19 -22.71
N ALA A 7 -54.04 51.36 -21.76
CA ALA A 7 -54.73 50.86 -20.56
C ALA A 7 -56.11 50.26 -20.88
N LYS A 8 -56.12 49.00 -21.34
CA LYS A 8 -56.93 47.86 -20.85
C LYS A 8 -56.94 46.77 -21.91
N HIS A 9 -56.70 45.52 -21.47
CA HIS A 9 -56.74 44.26 -22.24
C HIS A 9 -55.44 43.84 -22.92
N LEU A 10 -54.45 43.47 -22.11
CA LEU A 10 -53.66 42.27 -22.41
C LEU A 10 -53.16 41.65 -21.09
N LEU A 11 -54.12 41.25 -20.26
CA LEU A 11 -53.88 40.45 -19.06
C LEU A 11 -54.41 39.04 -19.35
N LEU A 12 -53.71 38.29 -20.22
CA LEU A 12 -53.91 36.85 -20.32
C LEU A 12 -52.70 36.19 -21.00
N PHE A 13 -52.14 35.19 -20.32
CA PHE A 13 -51.15 34.21 -20.76
C PHE A 13 -49.71 34.69 -21.04
N LEU A 14 -48.97 34.93 -19.97
CA LEU A 14 -47.60 34.40 -19.90
C LEU A 14 -47.36 33.79 -18.51
N LEU A 15 -48.08 32.70 -18.24
CA LEU A 15 -47.76 31.82 -17.12
C LEU A 15 -46.58 30.97 -17.60
N VAL A 16 -45.37 31.45 -17.34
CA VAL A 16 -44.16 30.64 -17.50
C VAL A 16 -44.29 29.48 -16.53
N VAL A 17 -44.72 28.33 -17.04
CA VAL A 17 -44.60 27.04 -16.36
C VAL A 17 -43.12 26.71 -16.37
N PHE A 18 -42.38 27.27 -15.42
CA PHE A 18 -41.14 26.66 -14.95
C PHE A 18 -41.58 25.43 -14.15
N SER A 19 -41.91 24.35 -14.86
CA SER A 19 -41.97 23.04 -14.23
C SER A 19 -40.56 22.73 -13.77
N PHE A 20 -40.30 22.94 -12.48
CA PHE A 20 -39.27 22.16 -11.81
C PHE A 20 -39.68 20.69 -12.01
N LEU A 21 -39.12 20.05 -13.04
CA LEU A 21 -38.91 18.62 -13.00
C LEU A 21 -38.00 18.41 -11.81
N LEU A 22 -38.60 18.14 -10.65
CA LEU A 22 -37.93 17.48 -9.55
C LEU A 22 -37.46 16.15 -10.12
N VAL A 23 -36.23 16.12 -10.66
CA VAL A 23 -35.54 14.87 -10.94
C VAL A 23 -35.40 14.20 -9.59
N ARG A 24 -36.23 13.21 -9.33
CA ARG A 24 -36.13 12.42 -8.12
C ARG A 24 -34.96 11.46 -8.32
N ALA A 25 -34.01 11.51 -7.41
CA ALA A 25 -32.99 10.48 -7.25
C ALA A 25 -33.66 9.10 -7.32
N THR A 26 -33.19 8.24 -8.22
CA THR A 26 -33.65 6.86 -8.34
C THR A 26 -32.59 5.91 -7.83
N THR A 27 -33.00 4.92 -7.04
CA THR A 27 -32.12 3.85 -6.58
C THR A 27 -32.49 2.56 -7.30
N TYR A 28 -31.51 1.93 -7.95
CA TYR A 28 -31.67 0.66 -8.63
C TYR A 28 -30.91 -0.42 -7.87
N THR A 29 -31.61 -1.46 -7.40
CA THR A 29 -31.00 -2.57 -6.67
C THR A 29 -31.19 -3.88 -7.41
N THR A 30 -30.15 -4.70 -7.53
CA THR A 30 -30.30 -6.03 -8.12
C THR A 30 -31.01 -7.00 -7.18
N ILE A 31 -31.97 -7.76 -7.70
CA ILE A 31 -32.76 -8.75 -6.93
C ILE A 31 -32.41 -10.20 -7.26
N SER A 32 -31.64 -10.41 -8.32
CA SER A 32 -31.13 -11.72 -8.74
C SER A 32 -29.89 -11.57 -9.60
N ASN A 33 -29.18 -12.68 -9.85
CA ASN A 33 -28.14 -12.71 -10.86
C ASN A 33 -28.73 -12.44 -12.25
N GLY A 34 -27.99 -11.80 -13.15
CA GLY A 34 -28.47 -11.57 -14.52
C GLY A 34 -27.66 -10.60 -15.36
N ASN A 35 -28.20 -10.26 -16.53
CA ASN A 35 -27.61 -9.26 -17.41
C ASN A 35 -27.99 -7.85 -16.94
N TRP A 36 -27.07 -6.90 -17.08
CA TRP A 36 -27.27 -5.49 -16.75
C TRP A 36 -28.52 -4.91 -17.40
N SER A 37 -28.72 -5.15 -18.70
CA SER A 37 -29.86 -4.58 -19.44
C SER A 37 -31.20 -5.28 -19.23
N ASN A 38 -31.25 -6.42 -18.53
CA ASN A 38 -32.48 -7.16 -18.28
C ASN A 38 -33.24 -6.53 -17.09
N PRO A 39 -34.46 -5.97 -17.28
CA PRO A 39 -35.22 -5.35 -16.19
C PRO A 39 -35.51 -6.30 -15.03
N ASN A 40 -35.61 -7.61 -15.27
CA ASN A 40 -35.90 -8.60 -14.23
C ASN A 40 -34.71 -8.88 -13.30
N THR A 41 -33.50 -8.41 -13.65
CA THR A 41 -32.33 -8.45 -12.76
C THR A 41 -32.46 -7.43 -11.61
N TRP A 42 -33.30 -6.41 -11.80
CA TRP A 42 -33.41 -5.24 -10.93
C TRP A 42 -34.74 -5.21 -10.19
N ASP A 43 -34.83 -4.35 -9.18
CA ASP A 43 -36.06 -4.04 -8.47
C ASP A 43 -37.13 -3.40 -9.40
N ALA A 44 -38.24 -2.96 -8.80
CA ALA A 44 -39.36 -2.38 -9.54
C ALA A 44 -39.01 -1.13 -10.37
N ASN A 45 -37.83 -0.52 -10.18
CA ASN A 45 -37.35 0.61 -10.98
C ASN A 45 -36.72 0.17 -12.32
N GLY A 46 -36.49 -1.14 -12.54
CA GLY A 46 -35.92 -1.68 -13.77
C GLY A 46 -34.41 -1.46 -13.90
N SER A 47 -33.87 -1.62 -15.12
CA SER A 47 -32.43 -1.44 -15.36
C SER A 47 -32.03 0.04 -15.37
N PRO A 48 -30.86 0.42 -14.81
CA PRO A 48 -30.35 1.80 -14.82
C PRO A 48 -30.06 2.38 -16.22
N GLY A 49 -30.06 1.55 -17.27
CA GLY A 49 -29.65 1.97 -18.62
C GLY A 49 -28.14 2.04 -18.80
N THR A 50 -27.65 2.82 -19.76
CA THR A 50 -26.20 2.98 -20.03
C THR A 50 -25.60 4.25 -19.43
N TYR A 51 -26.44 5.16 -18.93
CA TYR A 51 -26.06 6.41 -18.30
C TYR A 51 -27.09 6.85 -17.26
N TRP A 52 -26.62 7.31 -16.09
CA TRP A 52 -27.46 7.89 -15.05
C TRP A 52 -26.82 9.14 -14.41
N GLY A 53 -27.70 9.99 -13.86
CA GLY A 53 -27.34 11.31 -13.34
C GLY A 53 -26.69 11.26 -11.96
N ALA A 54 -26.21 12.43 -11.50
CA ALA A 54 -25.46 12.57 -10.25
C ALA A 54 -26.24 12.15 -8.99
N ASP A 55 -27.57 12.23 -9.04
CA ASP A 55 -28.43 11.91 -7.90
C ASP A 55 -28.84 10.43 -7.85
N ASP A 56 -28.62 9.67 -8.91
CA ASP A 56 -29.05 8.26 -8.99
C ASP A 56 -28.02 7.32 -8.33
N GLN A 57 -28.53 6.22 -7.78
CA GLN A 57 -27.74 5.21 -7.08
C GLN A 57 -27.97 3.82 -7.66
N VAL A 58 -26.89 3.07 -7.84
CA VAL A 58 -26.91 1.66 -8.29
C VAL A 58 -26.32 0.79 -7.19
N ILE A 59 -27.07 -0.22 -6.74
CA ILE A 59 -26.65 -1.18 -5.73
C ILE A 59 -26.65 -2.58 -6.35
N ILE A 60 -25.47 -3.16 -6.49
CA ILE A 60 -25.26 -4.51 -7.03
C ILE A 60 -25.06 -5.46 -5.85
N ALA A 61 -26.10 -6.21 -5.52
CA ALA A 61 -26.13 -7.20 -4.43
C ALA A 61 -25.99 -8.67 -4.92
N HIS A 62 -26.02 -8.86 -6.23
CA HIS A 62 -26.04 -10.13 -6.95
C HIS A 62 -25.12 -10.03 -8.16
N ASP A 63 -24.72 -11.16 -8.74
CA ASP A 63 -23.81 -11.18 -9.87
C ASP A 63 -24.45 -10.57 -11.12
N VAL A 64 -23.79 -9.59 -11.71
CA VAL A 64 -24.27 -8.89 -12.91
C VAL A 64 -23.26 -9.02 -14.04
N HIS A 65 -23.71 -9.62 -15.12
CA HIS A 65 -22.99 -9.57 -16.39
C HIS A 65 -23.25 -8.23 -17.07
N LEU A 66 -22.18 -7.44 -17.23
CA LEU A 66 -22.22 -6.15 -17.91
C LEU A 66 -22.21 -6.37 -19.43
N ASN A 67 -23.40 -6.59 -20.00
CA ASN A 67 -23.59 -6.86 -21.42
C ASN A 67 -23.64 -5.62 -22.33
N GLN A 68 -23.33 -4.44 -21.78
CA GLN A 68 -23.22 -3.17 -22.49
C GLN A 68 -22.24 -2.24 -21.76
N SER A 69 -21.52 -1.39 -22.48
CA SER A 69 -20.65 -0.39 -21.85
C SER A 69 -21.48 0.69 -21.17
N ILE A 70 -21.04 1.14 -20.00
CA ILE A 70 -21.78 2.11 -19.19
C ILE A 70 -20.89 3.27 -18.75
N GLY A 71 -21.48 4.45 -18.67
CA GLY A 71 -20.84 5.67 -18.19
C GLY A 71 -21.80 6.42 -17.28
N TYR A 72 -21.38 6.92 -16.12
CA TYR A 72 -22.33 7.57 -15.19
C TYR A 72 -21.72 8.67 -14.34
N ALA A 73 -22.60 9.51 -13.76
CA ALA A 73 -22.21 10.56 -12.82
C ALA A 73 -22.75 10.37 -11.39
N GLY A 74 -23.64 9.40 -11.17
CA GLY A 74 -24.17 9.05 -9.85
C GLY A 74 -23.22 8.16 -9.03
N SER A 75 -23.81 7.33 -8.16
CA SER A 75 -23.04 6.40 -7.31
C SER A 75 -23.33 4.93 -7.63
N MET A 76 -22.30 4.09 -7.51
CA MET A 76 -22.42 2.63 -7.60
C MET A 76 -21.83 1.98 -6.36
N THR A 77 -22.56 1.03 -5.78
CA THR A 77 -22.06 0.14 -4.73
C THR A 77 -22.12 -1.30 -5.21
N ILE A 78 -21.01 -2.03 -5.13
CA ILE A 78 -20.96 -3.49 -5.35
C ILE A 78 -20.78 -4.13 -3.98
N GLN A 79 -21.75 -4.91 -3.53
CA GLN A 79 -21.69 -5.57 -2.23
C GLN A 79 -20.68 -6.73 -2.24
N SER A 80 -20.20 -7.15 -1.08
CA SER A 80 -19.13 -8.15 -0.94
C SER A 80 -19.46 -9.53 -1.54
N SER A 81 -20.75 -9.87 -1.66
CA SER A 81 -21.23 -11.11 -2.25
C SER A 81 -21.43 -11.05 -3.76
N ALA A 82 -21.24 -9.88 -4.38
CA ALA A 82 -21.58 -9.64 -5.77
C ALA A 82 -20.36 -9.54 -6.66
N PHE A 83 -20.52 -9.94 -7.91
CA PHE A 83 -19.54 -9.76 -8.97
C PHE A 83 -20.13 -8.95 -10.13
N LEU A 84 -19.53 -7.80 -10.46
CA LEU A 84 -19.82 -7.09 -11.71
C LEU A 84 -18.76 -7.50 -12.74
N TYR A 85 -19.18 -8.15 -13.83
CA TYR A 85 -18.23 -8.79 -14.73
C TYR A 85 -18.57 -8.64 -16.21
N THR A 86 -17.53 -8.53 -17.02
CA THR A 86 -17.57 -8.57 -18.49
C THR A 86 -16.16 -8.72 -19.03
N THR A 87 -16.03 -9.28 -20.23
CA THR A 87 -14.75 -9.30 -20.95
C THR A 87 -14.62 -8.24 -22.03
N SER A 88 -15.71 -7.64 -22.52
CA SER A 88 -15.72 -6.77 -23.70
C SER A 88 -16.24 -5.34 -23.44
N ASN A 89 -17.02 -5.12 -22.39
CA ASN A 89 -17.62 -3.83 -22.09
C ASN A 89 -16.82 -2.99 -21.08
N ASN A 90 -16.93 -1.66 -21.25
CA ASN A 90 -16.21 -0.68 -20.47
C ASN A 90 -17.08 -0.09 -19.37
N LEU A 91 -16.44 0.33 -18.28
CA LEU A 91 -17.03 1.15 -17.22
C LEU A 91 -16.38 2.52 -17.22
N ALA A 92 -17.18 3.58 -17.14
CA ALA A 92 -16.66 4.91 -16.95
C ALA A 92 -17.45 5.69 -15.88
N VAL A 93 -16.73 6.32 -14.97
CA VAL A 93 -17.29 7.22 -13.96
C VAL A 93 -16.88 8.63 -14.31
N TYR A 94 -17.83 9.55 -14.33
CA TYR A 94 -17.63 10.93 -14.75
C TYR A 94 -18.21 11.94 -13.74
N ASN A 95 -17.77 13.20 -13.84
CA ASN A 95 -18.47 14.37 -13.29
C ASN A 95 -18.89 14.24 -11.81
N GLY A 96 -17.97 13.85 -10.93
CA GLY A 96 -18.24 13.69 -9.50
C GLY A 96 -18.82 12.34 -9.09
N GLY A 97 -19.05 11.44 -10.03
CA GLY A 97 -19.56 10.10 -9.73
C GLY A 97 -18.61 9.27 -8.87
N SER A 98 -19.16 8.23 -8.25
CA SER A 98 -18.41 7.38 -7.34
C SER A 98 -18.70 5.88 -7.47
N ILE A 99 -17.70 5.06 -7.17
CA ILE A 99 -17.86 3.63 -6.96
C ILE A 99 -17.30 3.21 -5.60
N ASN A 100 -18.04 2.34 -4.91
CA ASN A 100 -17.57 1.60 -3.74
C ASN A 100 -17.80 0.11 -3.99
N ALA A 101 -16.75 -0.61 -4.35
CA ALA A 101 -16.79 -2.02 -4.67
C ALA A 101 -16.23 -2.86 -3.52
N GLN A 102 -17.12 -3.45 -2.73
CA GLN A 102 -16.77 -4.48 -1.76
C GLN A 102 -16.67 -5.87 -2.42
N GLY A 103 -17.42 -6.08 -3.51
CA GLY A 103 -17.35 -7.28 -4.35
C GLY A 103 -16.35 -7.15 -5.51
N LYS A 104 -16.15 -8.24 -6.25
CA LYS A 104 -15.20 -8.29 -7.37
C LYS A 104 -15.65 -7.45 -8.56
N LEU A 105 -14.69 -6.99 -9.34
CA LEU A 105 -14.93 -6.24 -10.57
C LEU A 105 -14.07 -6.78 -11.72
N GLN A 106 -14.71 -7.21 -12.80
CA GLN A 106 -14.03 -7.57 -14.05
C GLN A 106 -14.58 -6.76 -15.22
N LEU A 107 -13.72 -6.07 -15.95
CA LEU A 107 -14.10 -5.18 -17.04
C LEU A 107 -13.19 -5.36 -18.26
N ASN A 108 -13.61 -4.79 -19.40
CA ASN A 108 -12.66 -4.51 -20.47
C ASN A 108 -11.78 -3.32 -20.08
N SER A 109 -12.26 -2.09 -20.22
CA SER A 109 -11.53 -0.90 -19.78
C SER A 109 -12.28 -0.12 -18.71
N TYR A 110 -11.51 0.55 -17.85
CA TYR A 110 -12.05 1.32 -16.73
C TYR A 110 -11.57 2.78 -16.79
N THR A 111 -12.50 3.73 -16.68
CA THR A 111 -12.21 5.17 -16.72
C THR A 111 -12.80 5.89 -15.51
N LEU A 112 -11.99 6.73 -14.88
CA LEU A 112 -12.39 7.63 -13.79
C LEU A 112 -12.03 9.05 -14.20
N ASN A 113 -12.97 9.98 -14.38
CA ASN A 113 -12.61 11.32 -14.85
C ASN A 113 -13.55 12.44 -14.36
N GLY A 114 -12.97 13.58 -13.99
CA GLY A 114 -13.74 14.77 -13.61
C GLY A 114 -14.20 14.71 -12.17
N ASN A 115 -13.25 14.73 -11.23
CA ASN A 115 -13.48 14.75 -9.78
C ASN A 115 -14.19 13.49 -9.24
N THR A 116 -13.91 12.32 -9.80
CA THR A 116 -14.56 11.06 -9.38
C THR A 116 -13.86 10.42 -8.19
N SER A 117 -14.53 9.50 -7.51
CA SER A 117 -13.95 8.74 -6.39
C SER A 117 -14.24 7.25 -6.48
N ALA A 118 -13.21 6.43 -6.31
CA ALA A 118 -13.31 4.98 -6.37
C ALA A 118 -12.63 4.32 -5.17
N ILE A 119 -13.33 3.38 -4.54
CA ILE A 119 -12.76 2.50 -3.51
C ILE A 119 -13.09 1.06 -3.91
N HIS A 120 -12.06 0.23 -4.03
CA HIS A 120 -12.17 -1.19 -4.31
C HIS A 120 -11.57 -1.97 -3.14
N ALA A 121 -12.39 -2.75 -2.45
CA ALA A 121 -11.97 -3.62 -1.35
C ALA A 121 -11.65 -5.05 -1.78
N SER A 122 -12.03 -5.43 -2.99
CA SER A 122 -11.79 -6.75 -3.60
C SER A 122 -11.09 -6.60 -4.95
N GLU A 123 -10.63 -7.73 -5.48
CA GLU A 123 -9.97 -7.90 -6.78
C GLU A 123 -10.62 -7.11 -7.94
N VAL A 124 -9.76 -6.47 -8.74
CA VAL A 124 -10.14 -5.76 -9.97
C VAL A 124 -9.33 -6.29 -11.15
N ASP A 125 -10.02 -6.89 -12.13
CA ASP A 125 -9.41 -7.44 -13.33
C ASP A 125 -9.85 -6.67 -14.58
N LEU A 126 -8.88 -6.16 -15.34
CA LEU A 126 -9.11 -5.39 -16.56
C LEU A 126 -8.47 -6.09 -17.75
N ASN A 127 -9.28 -6.54 -18.72
CA ASN A 127 -8.76 -7.06 -19.99
C ASN A 127 -8.14 -5.98 -20.89
N GLY A 128 -8.45 -4.72 -20.61
CA GLY A 128 -8.00 -3.54 -21.34
C GLY A 128 -7.29 -2.56 -20.42
N SER A 129 -7.50 -1.26 -20.63
CA SER A 129 -6.72 -0.21 -19.97
C SER A 129 -7.46 0.41 -18.79
N PHE A 130 -6.68 0.89 -17.82
CA PHE A 130 -7.16 1.77 -16.75
C PHE A 130 -6.73 3.20 -17.04
N THR A 131 -7.68 4.13 -17.05
CA THR A 131 -7.41 5.56 -17.22
C THR A 131 -8.05 6.35 -16.09
N ILE A 132 -7.26 7.11 -15.37
CA ILE A 132 -7.76 8.11 -14.44
C ILE A 132 -7.43 9.51 -14.96
N GLY A 133 -8.40 10.40 -14.89
CA GLY A 133 -8.36 11.77 -15.35
C GLY A 133 -8.50 12.75 -14.20
N SER A 134 -8.66 14.02 -14.57
CA SER A 134 -8.53 15.18 -13.68
C SER A 134 -9.21 15.03 -12.31
N ASN A 135 -8.41 15.27 -11.27
CA ASN A 135 -8.78 15.35 -9.85
C ASN A 135 -9.55 14.14 -9.33
N SER A 136 -9.43 12.99 -9.99
CA SER A 136 -10.11 11.78 -9.56
C SER A 136 -9.24 11.02 -8.54
N THR A 137 -9.91 10.32 -7.63
CA THR A 137 -9.27 9.55 -6.56
C THR A 137 -9.60 8.07 -6.72
N ALA A 138 -8.63 7.18 -6.51
CA ALA A 138 -8.87 5.74 -6.51
C ALA A 138 -8.02 5.05 -5.44
N THR A 139 -8.63 4.14 -4.68
CA THR A 139 -7.93 3.28 -3.73
C THR A 139 -8.31 1.83 -3.97
N PHE A 140 -7.30 0.99 -4.17
CA PHE A 140 -7.42 -0.45 -4.36
C PHE A 140 -6.79 -1.17 -3.17
N ASN A 141 -7.60 -1.92 -2.42
CA ASN A 141 -7.16 -2.62 -1.21
C ASN A 141 -6.81 -4.09 -1.46
N ASP A 142 -6.98 -4.57 -2.69
CA ASP A 142 -6.70 -5.93 -3.10
C ASP A 142 -6.01 -5.92 -4.47
N THR A 143 -5.70 -7.10 -5.01
CA THR A 143 -4.97 -7.28 -6.27
C THR A 143 -5.68 -6.59 -7.43
N VAL A 144 -4.88 -5.94 -8.29
CA VAL A 144 -5.34 -5.34 -9.55
C VAL A 144 -4.53 -5.89 -10.72
N SER A 145 -5.23 -6.45 -11.70
CA SER A 145 -4.64 -6.96 -12.94
C SER A 145 -5.06 -6.10 -14.13
N ILE A 146 -4.12 -5.63 -14.93
CA ILE A 146 -4.37 -4.76 -16.09
C ILE A 146 -3.68 -5.34 -17.32
N ASN A 147 -4.42 -5.99 -18.21
CA ASN A 147 -3.88 -6.56 -19.46
C ASN A 147 -3.57 -5.49 -20.52
N GLY A 148 -3.92 -4.23 -20.26
CA GLY A 148 -3.63 -3.07 -21.09
C GLY A 148 -2.66 -2.10 -20.41
N ASN A 149 -2.89 -0.81 -20.63
CA ASN A 149 -2.06 0.25 -20.07
C ASN A 149 -2.71 0.88 -18.84
N PHE A 150 -1.88 1.38 -17.93
CA PHE A 150 -2.34 2.28 -16.87
C PHE A 150 -1.89 3.72 -17.16
N THR A 151 -2.84 4.64 -17.23
CA THR A 151 -2.56 6.07 -17.37
C THR A 151 -3.24 6.89 -16.27
N ASN A 152 -2.44 7.60 -15.48
CA ASN A 152 -2.89 8.58 -14.51
C ASN A 152 -2.67 10.00 -15.02
N ASN A 153 -3.74 10.73 -15.29
CA ASN A 153 -3.71 12.12 -15.75
C ASN A 153 -4.30 13.02 -14.66
N ASN A 154 -3.45 13.51 -13.75
CA ASN A 154 -3.82 14.40 -12.66
C ASN A 154 -4.84 13.78 -11.66
N GLY A 155 -4.74 12.48 -11.41
CA GLY A 155 -5.48 11.76 -10.37
C GLY A 155 -4.58 11.36 -9.19
N THR A 156 -5.20 10.97 -8.08
CA THR A 156 -4.53 10.40 -6.91
C THR A 156 -4.91 8.94 -6.76
N VAL A 157 -3.95 8.03 -6.89
CA VAL A 157 -4.19 6.58 -6.90
C VAL A 157 -3.30 5.88 -5.88
N ILE A 158 -3.91 4.97 -5.11
CA ILE A 158 -3.22 4.15 -4.12
C ILE A 158 -3.53 2.68 -4.39
N PHE A 159 -2.48 1.88 -4.56
CA PHE A 159 -2.54 0.43 -4.61
C PHE A 159 -1.94 -0.13 -3.32
N ASN A 160 -2.80 -0.69 -2.45
CA ASN A 160 -2.39 -1.24 -1.16
C ASN A 160 -1.88 -2.68 -1.23
N ASN A 161 -2.23 -3.40 -2.30
CA ASN A 161 -1.80 -4.77 -2.58
C ASN A 161 -1.16 -4.83 -3.99
N SER A 162 -1.02 -6.04 -4.54
CA SER A 162 -0.34 -6.26 -5.81
C SER A 162 -1.01 -5.56 -7.00
N LEU A 163 -0.18 -5.04 -7.91
CA LEU A 163 -0.58 -4.43 -9.17
C LEU A 163 0.22 -5.08 -10.31
N ASP A 164 -0.45 -5.69 -11.28
CA ASP A 164 0.18 -6.21 -12.49
C ASP A 164 -0.32 -5.47 -13.73
N ILE A 165 0.61 -5.03 -14.57
CA ILE A 165 0.34 -4.26 -15.79
C ILE A 165 1.10 -4.89 -16.95
N ASP A 166 0.37 -5.49 -17.90
CA ASP A 166 0.94 -6.09 -19.11
C ASP A 166 1.50 -5.04 -20.10
N GLY A 167 0.94 -3.83 -20.08
CA GLY A 167 1.32 -2.70 -20.92
C GLY A 167 2.27 -1.72 -20.23
N PHE A 168 2.12 -0.43 -20.55
CA PHE A 168 2.90 0.65 -19.94
C PHE A 168 2.20 1.29 -18.76
N LEU A 169 2.98 1.95 -17.90
CA LEU A 169 2.51 2.87 -16.86
C LEU A 169 2.88 4.32 -17.22
N ARG A 170 1.88 5.22 -17.24
CA ARG A 170 2.12 6.66 -17.38
C ARG A 170 1.48 7.43 -16.25
N ASN A 171 2.28 8.18 -15.50
CA ASN A 171 1.82 9.12 -14.49
C ASN A 171 2.09 10.56 -14.95
N ASN A 172 1.05 11.28 -15.33
CA ASN A 172 1.10 12.64 -15.87
C ASN A 172 0.43 13.59 -14.88
N ASN A 173 1.20 14.43 -14.18
CA ASN A 173 0.73 15.28 -13.08
C ASN A 173 -0.03 14.55 -11.96
N GLY A 174 0.03 13.21 -11.91
CA GLY A 174 -0.71 12.40 -10.95
C GLY A 174 0.10 12.09 -9.70
N GLN A 175 -0.60 11.70 -8.64
CA GLN A 175 0.00 11.13 -7.43
C GLN A 175 -0.27 9.64 -7.44
N LEU A 176 0.78 8.81 -7.43
CA LEU A 176 0.67 7.36 -7.43
C LEU A 176 1.44 6.78 -6.24
N THR A 177 0.75 5.97 -5.43
CA THR A 177 1.36 5.26 -4.29
C THR A 177 1.25 3.76 -4.51
N LEU A 178 2.40 3.08 -4.47
CA LEU A 178 2.56 1.64 -4.66
C LEU A 178 3.03 1.01 -3.34
N ASN A 179 2.09 0.50 -2.56
CA ASN A 179 2.38 -0.16 -1.28
C ASN A 179 2.58 -1.68 -1.42
N GLY A 180 1.96 -2.31 -2.43
CA GLY A 180 2.16 -3.72 -2.74
C GLY A 180 3.20 -3.95 -3.85
N GLU A 181 3.47 -5.22 -4.13
CA GLU A 181 4.35 -5.62 -5.24
C GLU A 181 3.74 -5.19 -6.58
N THR A 182 4.48 -4.40 -7.35
CA THR A 182 4.03 -3.88 -8.64
C THR A 182 4.88 -4.44 -9.79
N SER A 183 4.23 -4.92 -10.84
CA SER A 183 4.85 -5.37 -12.08
C SER A 183 4.37 -4.50 -13.25
N VAL A 184 5.30 -4.00 -14.04
CA VAL A 184 5.04 -3.30 -15.30
C VAL A 184 5.86 -3.97 -16.40
N ASN A 185 5.17 -4.67 -17.29
CA ASN A 185 5.81 -5.39 -18.37
C ASN A 185 6.30 -4.46 -19.51
N GLY A 186 5.76 -3.24 -19.60
CA GLY A 186 6.20 -2.21 -20.55
C GLY A 186 7.11 -1.14 -19.95
N ASP A 187 7.11 0.04 -20.58
CA ASP A 187 7.80 1.23 -20.08
C ASP A 187 7.02 1.90 -18.95
N LEU A 188 7.73 2.63 -18.09
CA LEU A 188 7.15 3.51 -17.08
C LEU A 188 7.62 4.95 -17.27
N ALA A 189 6.68 5.89 -17.35
CA ALA A 189 7.00 7.31 -17.46
C ALA A 189 6.24 8.15 -16.41
N ASN A 190 7.00 8.94 -15.66
CA ASN A 190 6.52 9.93 -14.71
C ASN A 190 6.78 11.33 -15.29
N ASN A 191 5.73 12.10 -15.56
CA ASN A 191 5.83 13.30 -16.38
C ASN A 191 5.15 14.51 -15.75
N ASN A 192 5.83 15.64 -15.86
CA ASN A 192 5.42 16.98 -15.46
C ASN A 192 5.55 17.25 -13.94
N SER A 193 5.58 18.53 -13.59
CA SER A 193 6.04 19.02 -12.28
C SER A 193 5.16 18.66 -11.09
N SER A 194 3.93 18.19 -11.33
CA SER A 194 3.01 17.74 -10.27
C SER A 194 2.91 16.22 -10.17
N ALA A 195 3.74 15.50 -10.92
CA ALA A 195 3.72 14.05 -10.94
C ALA A 195 4.62 13.48 -9.85
N ASP A 196 4.04 12.65 -9.00
CA ASP A 196 4.73 11.93 -7.93
C ASP A 196 4.43 10.43 -8.01
N ILE A 197 5.47 9.62 -7.89
CA ILE A 197 5.37 8.18 -7.67
C ILE A 197 6.09 7.85 -6.37
N TYR A 198 5.37 7.20 -5.45
CA TYR A 198 5.89 6.66 -4.20
C TYR A 198 5.92 5.14 -4.29
N VAL A 199 7.13 4.57 -4.22
CA VAL A 199 7.36 3.12 -4.17
C VAL A 199 7.72 2.75 -2.75
N ASN A 200 6.84 2.00 -2.08
CA ASN A 200 6.99 1.63 -0.67
C ASN A 200 7.30 0.13 -0.46
N ASN A 201 7.24 -0.67 -1.53
CA ASN A 201 7.59 -2.08 -1.55
C ASN A 201 8.42 -2.40 -2.81
N GLU A 202 8.02 -3.38 -3.63
CA GLU A 202 8.75 -3.77 -4.83
C GLU A 202 8.09 -3.24 -6.10
N LEU A 203 8.88 -2.68 -7.02
CA LEU A 203 8.47 -2.30 -8.36
C LEU A 203 9.39 -2.94 -9.40
N ASN A 204 8.83 -3.83 -10.22
CA ASN A 204 9.51 -4.48 -11.33
C ASN A 204 9.08 -3.81 -12.65
N VAL A 205 10.05 -3.36 -13.45
CA VAL A 205 9.80 -2.74 -14.77
C VAL A 205 10.65 -3.44 -15.83
N ASN A 206 9.99 -4.09 -16.79
CA ASN A 206 10.66 -4.80 -17.88
C ASN A 206 11.15 -3.88 -18.99
N GLY A 207 10.51 -2.71 -19.17
CA GLY A 207 10.90 -1.70 -20.16
C GLY A 207 11.92 -0.69 -19.63
N ASN A 208 11.84 0.54 -20.15
CA ASN A 208 12.60 1.69 -19.69
C ASN A 208 11.80 2.54 -18.69
N MET A 209 12.51 3.28 -17.85
CA MET A 209 11.93 4.24 -16.92
C MET A 209 12.36 5.67 -17.22
N GLN A 210 11.41 6.60 -17.21
CA GLN A 210 11.67 8.02 -17.41
C GLN A 210 10.99 8.87 -16.34
N ASN A 211 11.74 9.81 -15.77
CA ASN A 211 11.25 10.84 -14.86
C ASN A 211 11.49 12.21 -15.49
N ASN A 212 10.42 12.92 -15.85
CA ASN A 212 10.45 14.00 -16.82
C ASN A 212 9.78 15.28 -16.31
N SER A 213 10.35 16.42 -16.73
CA SER A 213 9.71 17.74 -16.65
C SER A 213 9.29 18.16 -15.23
N GLY A 214 10.17 17.95 -14.25
CA GLY A 214 9.96 18.32 -12.85
C GLY A 214 9.25 17.26 -12.01
N ALA A 215 9.02 16.08 -12.56
CA ALA A 215 8.38 14.98 -11.85
C ALA A 215 9.26 14.43 -10.71
N ARG A 216 8.65 13.76 -9.75
CA ARG A 216 9.29 13.23 -8.55
C ARG A 216 9.07 11.73 -8.41
N LEU A 217 10.15 11.00 -8.21
CA LEU A 217 10.15 9.56 -7.89
C LEU A 217 10.73 9.38 -6.49
N HIS A 218 10.01 8.66 -5.64
CA HIS A 218 10.41 8.35 -4.26
C HIS A 218 10.50 6.83 -4.09
N ILE A 219 11.65 6.36 -3.63
CA ILE A 219 11.91 4.96 -3.30
C ILE A 219 12.18 4.90 -1.80
N ASP A 220 11.21 4.41 -1.04
CA ASP A 220 11.32 4.32 0.42
C ASP A 220 12.47 3.39 0.85
N ASN A 221 12.94 3.52 2.09
CA ASN A 221 14.13 2.84 2.60
C ASN A 221 14.03 1.31 2.68
N THR A 222 12.82 0.75 2.58
CA THR A 222 12.57 -0.70 2.44
C THR A 222 12.19 -1.10 1.03
N ALA A 223 12.03 -0.15 0.13
CA ALA A 223 11.55 -0.39 -1.21
C ALA A 223 12.69 -0.79 -2.16
N THR A 224 12.35 -1.60 -3.15
CA THR A 224 13.26 -1.98 -4.24
C THR A 224 12.61 -1.71 -5.58
N ILE A 225 13.32 -1.03 -6.48
CA ILE A 225 12.99 -0.99 -7.90
C ILE A 225 13.95 -1.91 -8.64
N ASN A 226 13.42 -2.84 -9.43
CA ASN A 226 14.15 -3.64 -10.40
C ASN A 226 13.76 -3.21 -11.81
N LEU A 227 14.68 -2.56 -12.50
CA LEU A 227 14.50 -2.08 -13.86
C LEU A 227 15.38 -2.88 -14.81
N ASN A 228 14.79 -3.53 -15.81
CA ASN A 228 15.56 -4.25 -16.84
C ASN A 228 16.18 -3.31 -17.87
N GLY A 229 15.51 -2.20 -18.20
CA GLY A 229 15.94 -1.25 -19.22
C GLY A 229 16.78 -0.08 -18.70
N ASN A 230 16.73 1.04 -19.43
CA ASN A 230 17.46 2.26 -19.08
C ASN A 230 16.60 3.17 -18.18
N PHE A 231 17.27 3.88 -17.28
CA PHE A 231 16.67 4.96 -16.50
C PHE A 231 17.13 6.33 -17.01
N SER A 232 16.19 7.27 -17.16
CA SER A 232 16.52 8.67 -17.42
C SER A 232 15.77 9.63 -16.50
N ASN A 233 16.51 10.55 -15.88
CA ASN A 233 15.97 11.65 -15.09
C ASN A 233 16.23 12.98 -15.81
N ASN A 234 15.18 13.63 -16.27
CA ASN A 234 15.28 14.72 -17.26
C ASN A 234 14.64 16.01 -16.74
N SER A 235 15.14 17.16 -17.20
CA SER A 235 14.44 18.47 -17.09
C SER A 235 13.99 18.82 -15.67
N SER A 236 14.94 19.00 -14.74
CA SER A 236 14.69 19.39 -13.34
C SER A 236 13.85 18.41 -12.51
N SER A 237 13.67 17.18 -12.98
CA SER A 237 13.00 16.12 -12.22
C SER A 237 13.86 15.63 -11.06
N THR A 238 13.22 15.13 -10.00
CA THR A 238 13.90 14.67 -8.78
C THR A 238 13.66 13.18 -8.55
N VAL A 239 14.71 12.47 -8.16
CA VAL A 239 14.64 11.08 -7.71
C VAL A 239 15.22 11.01 -6.31
N ASN A 240 14.44 10.51 -5.35
CA ASN A 240 14.89 10.24 -3.99
C ASN A 240 14.96 8.73 -3.81
N ILE A 241 16.16 8.23 -3.49
CA ILE A 241 16.48 6.82 -3.41
C ILE A 241 16.96 6.56 -2.00
N ASP A 242 16.03 6.23 -1.10
CA ASP A 242 16.34 5.81 0.26
C ASP A 242 16.53 4.27 0.34
N GLY A 243 15.81 3.54 -0.53
CA GLY A 243 15.90 2.08 -0.68
C GLY A 243 16.91 1.62 -1.73
N ARG A 244 16.54 0.63 -2.54
CA ARG A 244 17.40 0.08 -3.61
C ARG A 244 16.83 0.34 -5.00
N PHE A 245 17.67 0.78 -5.92
CA PHE A 245 17.34 0.93 -7.33
C PHE A 245 18.33 0.16 -8.19
N ASN A 246 17.89 -1.00 -8.68
CA ASN A 246 18.62 -1.85 -9.61
C ASN A 246 18.25 -1.47 -11.05
N ILE A 247 19.26 -1.18 -11.88
CA ILE A 247 19.14 -0.73 -13.26
C ILE A 247 19.99 -1.65 -14.13
N GLY A 248 19.34 -2.56 -14.85
CA GLY A 248 19.99 -3.49 -15.78
C GLY A 248 20.55 -2.83 -17.04
N GLY A 249 20.08 -1.63 -17.38
CA GLY A 249 20.59 -0.80 -18.48
C GLY A 249 21.49 0.34 -18.02
N ASN A 250 21.44 1.45 -18.76
CA ASN A 250 22.17 2.67 -18.43
C ASN A 250 21.32 3.60 -17.56
N MET A 251 21.99 4.35 -16.70
CA MET A 251 21.40 5.46 -15.94
C MET A 251 21.88 6.79 -16.52
N ALA A 252 20.95 7.70 -16.80
CA ALA A 252 21.28 9.07 -17.22
C ALA A 252 20.55 10.10 -16.37
N ASN A 253 21.28 11.09 -15.84
CA ASN A 253 20.69 12.28 -15.24
C ASN A 253 20.98 13.49 -16.13
N ASN A 254 19.93 14.00 -16.79
CA ASN A 254 19.98 15.04 -17.80
C ASN A 254 19.35 16.33 -17.26
N GLY A 255 20.02 16.95 -16.29
CA GLY A 255 19.58 18.22 -15.71
C GLY A 255 18.58 18.10 -14.55
N GLY A 256 18.41 16.90 -14.00
CA GLY A 256 17.61 16.66 -12.79
C GLY A 256 18.44 16.51 -11.53
N THR A 257 17.76 16.21 -10.42
CA THR A 257 18.36 15.91 -9.11
C THR A 257 18.20 14.43 -8.82
N VAL A 258 19.29 13.76 -8.46
CA VAL A 258 19.29 12.41 -7.91
C VAL A 258 19.82 12.49 -6.49
N ASN A 259 19.02 12.08 -5.50
CA ASN A 259 19.42 11.91 -4.11
C ASN A 259 19.54 10.42 -3.85
N ALA A 260 20.76 9.91 -3.84
CA ALA A 260 21.10 8.51 -3.63
C ALA A 260 21.60 8.32 -2.19
N ASP A 261 20.66 8.19 -1.25
CA ASP A 261 20.93 7.93 0.16
C ASP A 261 20.99 6.41 0.46
N GLY A 262 20.29 5.60 -0.33
CA GLY A 262 20.30 4.14 -0.33
C GLY A 262 21.29 3.54 -1.33
N VAL A 263 20.86 2.52 -2.08
CA VAL A 263 21.69 1.78 -3.04
C VAL A 263 21.22 2.03 -4.47
N VAL A 264 22.14 2.45 -5.33
CA VAL A 264 21.95 2.52 -6.78
C VAL A 264 22.88 1.53 -7.44
N ASP A 265 22.33 0.59 -8.20
CA ASP A 265 23.08 -0.49 -8.83
C ASP A 265 22.85 -0.45 -10.35
N VAL A 266 23.90 -0.15 -11.12
CA VAL A 266 23.82 0.08 -12.56
C VAL A 266 24.70 -0.93 -13.29
N SER A 267 24.10 -1.88 -13.99
CA SER A 267 24.83 -2.84 -14.82
C SER A 267 25.43 -2.20 -16.08
N GLY A 268 24.83 -1.11 -16.56
CA GLY A 268 25.35 -0.34 -17.69
C GLY A 268 26.26 0.82 -17.27
N ASN A 269 26.12 1.94 -18.01
CA ASN A 269 26.86 3.17 -17.73
C ASN A 269 26.01 4.14 -16.91
N LEU A 270 26.67 4.94 -16.06
CA LEU A 270 26.09 6.09 -15.38
C LEU A 270 26.56 7.37 -16.07
N THR A 271 25.64 8.18 -16.59
CA THR A 271 25.98 9.48 -17.22
C THR A 271 25.31 10.64 -16.49
N GLN A 272 26.12 11.58 -16.02
CA GLN A 272 25.69 12.82 -15.40
C GLN A 272 25.89 14.00 -16.37
N ASN A 273 24.80 14.46 -16.99
CA ASN A 273 24.75 15.49 -18.05
C ASN A 273 24.25 16.87 -17.55
N GLY A 274 24.11 17.05 -16.24
CA GLY A 274 23.67 18.32 -15.63
C GLY A 274 22.84 18.10 -14.36
N GLY A 275 22.44 19.17 -13.70
CA GLY A 275 21.70 19.08 -12.43
C GLY A 275 22.59 18.65 -11.28
N VAL A 276 22.15 17.75 -10.40
CA VAL A 276 22.94 17.29 -9.25
C VAL A 276 22.76 15.79 -9.04
N TYR A 277 23.85 15.09 -8.78
CA TYR A 277 23.82 13.72 -8.27
C TYR A 277 24.42 13.71 -6.87
N ASN A 278 23.59 13.58 -5.84
CA ASN A 278 24.01 13.48 -4.44
C ASN A 278 24.16 12.00 -4.06
N ASN A 279 25.37 11.49 -4.05
CA ASN A 279 25.72 10.14 -3.64
C ASN A 279 26.13 10.12 -2.15
N ASN A 280 25.16 9.89 -1.26
CA ASN A 280 25.41 9.76 0.18
C ASN A 280 25.40 8.29 0.64
N GLY A 281 24.76 7.40 -0.12
CA GLY A 281 24.72 5.96 0.09
C GLY A 281 25.78 5.24 -0.74
N VAL A 282 25.34 4.23 -1.51
CA VAL A 282 26.22 3.42 -2.35
C VAL A 282 25.75 3.45 -3.80
N THR A 283 26.63 3.85 -4.70
CA THR A 283 26.40 3.77 -6.14
C THR A 283 27.40 2.80 -6.77
N LEU A 284 26.88 1.71 -7.33
CA LEU A 284 27.60 0.68 -8.05
C LEU A 284 27.35 0.84 -9.55
N VAL A 285 28.42 0.85 -10.34
CA VAL A 285 28.37 1.02 -11.80
C VAL A 285 29.35 0.04 -12.44
N GLU A 286 28.83 -1.05 -13.01
CA GLU A 286 29.67 -2.05 -13.69
C GLU A 286 30.38 -1.46 -14.93
N GLY A 287 29.70 -0.57 -15.64
CA GLY A 287 30.24 0.14 -16.79
C GLY A 287 31.07 1.38 -16.44
N THR A 288 30.92 2.41 -17.27
CA THR A 288 31.62 3.69 -17.10
C THR A 288 30.73 4.71 -16.41
N THR A 289 31.28 5.37 -15.39
CA THR A 289 30.70 6.61 -14.86
C THR A 289 31.25 7.80 -15.62
N THR A 290 30.38 8.57 -16.28
CA THR A 290 30.73 9.78 -17.02
C THR A 290 30.09 11.00 -16.36
N VAL A 291 30.89 11.99 -15.99
CA VAL A 291 30.44 13.28 -15.42
C VAL A 291 30.78 14.39 -16.41
N ASN A 292 29.79 14.87 -17.18
CA ASN A 292 30.01 15.81 -18.29
C ASN A 292 30.00 17.31 -17.89
N GLY A 293 29.35 17.68 -16.78
CA GLY A 293 29.16 19.09 -16.34
C GLY A 293 27.91 19.77 -16.94
N PRO A 294 27.47 20.96 -16.44
CA PRO A 294 27.96 21.74 -15.29
C PRO A 294 27.48 21.20 -13.92
N GLY A 295 26.63 20.19 -13.91
CA GLY A 295 26.08 19.61 -12.70
C GLY A 295 27.08 18.73 -11.96
N PRO A 296 27.30 18.90 -10.64
CA PRO A 296 28.26 18.09 -9.92
C PRO A 296 27.69 16.71 -9.55
N MET A 297 28.61 15.78 -9.30
CA MET A 297 28.37 14.62 -8.45
C MET A 297 28.94 14.94 -7.06
N ASN A 298 28.09 14.98 -6.04
CA ASN A 298 28.43 15.37 -4.67
C ASN A 298 28.10 14.26 -3.69
N GLY A 299 28.58 14.36 -2.46
CA GLY A 299 28.08 13.57 -1.33
C GLY A 299 29.19 13.00 -0.47
N THR A 300 28.83 12.05 0.38
CA THR A 300 29.72 11.41 1.35
C THR A 300 29.79 9.90 1.20
N GLY A 301 29.09 9.35 0.20
CA GLY A 301 28.90 7.93 0.00
C GLY A 301 30.02 7.25 -0.79
N LEU A 302 29.73 6.03 -1.23
CA LEU A 302 30.64 5.20 -2.02
C LEU A 302 30.26 5.27 -3.50
N LEU A 303 31.25 5.55 -4.35
CA LEU A 303 31.14 5.33 -5.80
C LEU A 303 32.03 4.16 -6.17
N ARG A 304 31.43 3.08 -6.68
CA ARG A 304 32.14 1.91 -7.19
C ARG A 304 31.92 1.81 -8.68
N THR A 305 32.96 2.05 -9.46
CA THR A 305 32.86 2.07 -10.92
C THR A 305 34.13 1.57 -11.57
N ASN A 306 34.03 0.82 -12.66
CA ASN A 306 35.21 0.26 -13.32
C ASN A 306 35.97 1.28 -14.18
N ASN A 307 35.29 2.32 -14.68
CA ASN A 307 35.91 3.39 -15.45
C ASN A 307 35.27 4.73 -15.06
N LEU A 308 36.10 5.76 -14.91
CA LEU A 308 35.63 7.11 -14.57
C LEU A 308 36.09 8.13 -15.62
N ILE A 309 35.13 8.79 -16.27
CA ILE A 309 35.37 9.92 -17.15
C ILE A 309 34.80 11.18 -16.49
N ASN A 310 35.67 12.10 -16.07
CA ASN A 310 35.26 13.35 -15.43
C ASN A 310 35.64 14.56 -16.28
N TYR A 311 34.64 15.23 -16.84
CA TYR A 311 34.72 16.56 -17.45
C TYR A 311 34.03 17.65 -16.60
N GLY A 312 33.29 17.25 -15.56
CA GLY A 312 32.53 18.14 -14.68
C GLY A 312 33.21 18.34 -13.32
N SER A 313 32.44 18.18 -12.24
CA SER A 313 32.91 18.32 -10.87
C SER A 313 32.45 17.13 -10.03
N ILE A 314 33.38 16.55 -9.28
CA ILE A 314 33.09 15.58 -8.23
C ILE A 314 33.49 16.20 -6.90
N ALA A 315 32.57 16.35 -5.96
CA ALA A 315 32.82 17.03 -4.69
C ALA A 315 32.24 16.32 -3.47
N GLY A 316 32.57 16.86 -2.29
CA GLY A 316 32.32 16.20 -1.01
C GLY A 316 33.32 15.09 -0.72
N THR A 317 33.03 14.29 0.31
CA THR A 317 33.92 13.21 0.80
C THR A 317 33.57 11.87 0.15
N ILE A 318 33.18 11.86 -1.13
CA ILE A 318 32.89 10.61 -1.85
C ILE A 318 34.14 9.73 -1.87
N ASP A 319 33.98 8.45 -1.55
CA ASP A 319 35.03 7.46 -1.71
C ASP A 319 34.88 6.71 -3.04
N ILE A 320 35.87 6.83 -3.92
CA ILE A 320 35.83 6.26 -5.27
C ILE A 320 36.73 5.04 -5.36
N CYS A 321 36.22 3.91 -5.84
CA CYS A 321 37.01 2.71 -6.10
C CYS A 321 36.44 1.92 -7.29
N ASN A 322 37.18 0.91 -7.77
CA ASN A 322 36.61 -0.08 -8.70
C ASN A 322 35.60 -0.99 -7.99
N ILE A 323 34.82 -1.76 -8.76
CA ILE A 323 33.71 -2.56 -8.21
C ILE A 323 34.16 -3.58 -7.16
N ASP A 324 35.40 -4.08 -7.28
CA ASP A 324 35.98 -5.08 -6.40
C ASP A 324 36.75 -4.50 -5.19
N ASP A 325 36.69 -3.18 -4.94
CA ASP A 325 37.42 -2.49 -3.86
C ASP A 325 38.96 -2.61 -3.91
N THR A 326 39.53 -3.02 -5.04
CA THR A 326 40.97 -3.34 -5.13
C THR A 326 41.86 -2.16 -5.51
N GLN A 327 41.35 -1.22 -6.31
CA GLN A 327 42.15 -0.15 -6.90
C GLN A 327 41.30 1.01 -7.39
N MET A 328 41.94 2.16 -7.56
CA MET A 328 41.33 3.31 -8.22
C MET A 328 40.95 2.96 -9.67
N PRO A 329 39.75 3.34 -10.14
CA PRO A 329 39.41 3.18 -11.54
C PRO A 329 40.27 4.11 -12.41
N PRO A 330 40.52 3.74 -13.68
CA PRO A 330 41.12 4.66 -14.64
C PRO A 330 40.31 5.95 -14.71
N GLN A 331 41.01 7.08 -14.54
CA GLN A 331 40.42 8.41 -14.59
C GLN A 331 40.80 9.11 -15.89
N ILE A 332 39.80 9.51 -16.67
CA ILE A 332 39.97 10.26 -17.92
C ILE A 332 39.22 11.59 -17.80
N GLY A 333 39.75 12.63 -18.44
CA GLY A 333 39.13 13.95 -18.48
C GLY A 333 39.79 14.97 -17.54
N GLY A 334 39.48 16.25 -17.77
CA GLY A 334 40.07 17.39 -17.07
C GLY A 334 39.13 18.05 -16.07
N GLY A 335 38.11 17.32 -15.60
CA GLY A 335 37.16 17.80 -14.59
C GLY A 335 37.79 18.00 -13.22
N ASN A 336 37.08 18.73 -12.36
CA ASN A 336 37.53 19.06 -11.01
C ASN A 336 37.16 17.95 -10.02
N TYR A 337 38.05 17.74 -9.05
CA TYR A 337 37.81 16.91 -7.86
C TYR A 337 38.02 17.79 -6.63
N ASP A 338 37.08 17.73 -5.69
CA ASP A 338 37.27 18.35 -4.38
C ASP A 338 38.45 17.68 -3.64
N PRO A 339 39.30 18.44 -2.92
CA PRO A 339 40.41 17.88 -2.15
C PRO A 339 40.01 16.83 -1.09
N THR A 340 38.73 16.79 -0.72
CA THR A 340 38.18 15.87 0.27
C THR A 340 37.70 14.52 -0.29
N VAL A 341 37.71 14.34 -1.62
CA VAL A 341 37.43 13.05 -2.27
C VAL A 341 38.49 12.03 -1.85
N THR A 342 38.06 10.83 -1.48
CA THR A 342 38.96 9.72 -1.12
C THR A 342 38.89 8.61 -2.15
N TYR A 343 39.86 7.69 -2.08
CA TYR A 343 39.99 6.60 -3.03
C TYR A 343 40.23 5.27 -2.32
N CYS A 344 39.33 4.32 -2.53
CA CYS A 344 39.39 2.97 -1.95
C CYS A 344 39.70 2.97 -0.44
N ASN A 345 39.25 4.00 0.29
CA ASN A 345 39.52 4.14 1.72
C ASN A 345 38.44 3.46 2.57
N GLN A 346 37.28 3.19 1.97
CA GLN A 346 36.17 2.48 2.59
C GLN A 346 35.90 1.20 1.81
N SER A 347 35.56 0.09 2.48
CA SER A 347 35.11 -1.11 1.77
C SER A 347 33.60 -1.09 1.60
N LEU A 348 33.13 -1.54 0.43
CA LEU A 348 31.74 -1.84 0.14
C LEU A 348 31.12 -2.78 1.18
N SER A 349 31.90 -3.72 1.71
CA SER A 349 31.46 -4.64 2.78
C SER A 349 31.18 -3.94 4.11
N ALA A 350 31.58 -2.68 4.30
CA ALA A 350 31.31 -1.92 5.51
C ALA A 350 30.11 -0.96 5.37
N ALA A 351 29.54 -0.81 4.17
CA ALA A 351 28.64 0.29 3.83
C ALA A 351 27.21 -0.10 3.43
N LEU A 352 26.89 -1.37 3.18
CA LEU A 352 25.48 -1.76 2.92
C LEU A 352 24.78 -2.06 4.26
N PRO A 353 23.52 -1.69 4.47
CA PRO A 353 22.75 -2.06 5.66
C PRO A 353 22.20 -3.49 5.59
N VAL A 354 21.86 -4.06 6.75
CA VAL A 354 21.13 -5.34 6.83
C VAL A 354 19.73 -5.20 6.23
N GLU A 355 19.40 -6.10 5.31
CA GLU A 355 18.12 -6.15 4.63
C GLU A 355 17.27 -7.28 5.25
N LEU A 356 16.18 -6.93 5.94
CA LEU A 356 15.27 -7.89 6.57
C LEU A 356 14.13 -8.23 5.61
N LYS A 357 13.93 -9.51 5.30
CA LYS A 357 12.81 -9.97 4.48
C LYS A 357 11.49 -10.01 5.25
N PHE A 358 11.50 -10.64 6.43
CA PHE A 358 10.32 -10.74 7.30
C PHE A 358 10.75 -10.95 8.75
N PHE A 359 9.86 -10.59 9.67
CA PHE A 359 9.90 -10.98 11.09
C PHE A 359 8.50 -11.40 11.51
N ASP A 360 8.36 -12.64 11.98
CA ASP A 360 7.10 -13.27 12.33
C ASP A 360 7.26 -14.10 13.61
N ALA A 361 6.15 -14.45 14.26
CA ALA A 361 6.17 -15.30 15.44
C ALA A 361 4.90 -16.14 15.58
N ILE A 362 5.07 -17.34 16.15
CA ILE A 362 3.99 -18.29 16.35
C ILE A 362 3.98 -18.72 17.81
N ALA A 363 2.82 -18.66 18.47
CA ALA A 363 2.64 -19.25 19.79
C ALA A 363 2.63 -20.79 19.68
N ASP A 364 3.44 -21.47 20.49
CA ASP A 364 3.64 -22.93 20.49
C ASP A 364 3.68 -23.44 21.93
N ASN A 365 2.60 -24.02 22.43
CA ASN A 365 2.53 -24.77 23.70
C ASN A 365 3.29 -24.10 24.88
N GLY A 366 2.94 -22.84 25.17
CA GLY A 366 3.54 -22.08 26.27
C GLY A 366 4.89 -21.41 25.98
N SER A 367 5.26 -21.36 24.70
CA SER A 367 6.43 -20.65 24.20
C SER A 367 6.08 -19.88 22.93
N ILE A 368 6.95 -18.95 22.53
CA ILE A 368 6.80 -18.20 21.28
C ILE A 368 7.99 -18.52 20.39
N LEU A 369 7.72 -19.03 19.19
CA LEU A 369 8.72 -19.28 18.17
C LEU A 369 8.78 -18.07 17.23
N PHE A 370 9.82 -17.25 17.38
CA PHE A 370 10.14 -16.18 16.47
C PHE A 370 10.90 -16.72 15.26
N LYS A 371 10.57 -16.20 14.08
CA LYS A 371 11.27 -16.48 12.82
C LYS A 371 11.51 -15.19 12.07
N TRP A 372 12.72 -15.02 11.58
CA TRP A 372 13.02 -13.95 10.64
C TRP A 372 14.04 -14.40 9.61
N GLN A 373 14.02 -13.73 8.47
CA GLN A 373 14.98 -13.96 7.40
C GLN A 373 15.62 -12.63 7.03
N THR A 374 16.95 -12.61 6.98
CA THR A 374 17.70 -11.54 6.34
C THR A 374 17.98 -11.91 4.90
N LEU A 375 17.94 -10.94 3.99
CA LEU A 375 18.40 -11.08 2.61
C LEU A 375 19.91 -10.83 2.52
N SER A 376 20.40 -9.89 3.31
CA SER A 376 21.81 -9.61 3.54
C SER A 376 22.00 -9.06 4.95
N GLU A 377 23.19 -9.26 5.51
CA GLU A 377 23.63 -8.66 6.75
C GLU A 377 24.98 -8.01 6.58
N ILE A 378 25.18 -6.81 7.11
CA ILE A 378 26.49 -6.17 7.16
C ILE A 378 26.60 -5.38 8.44
N ASN A 379 27.77 -5.45 9.06
CA ASN A 379 28.09 -4.84 10.35
C ASN A 379 27.14 -5.23 11.49
N ASN A 380 26.38 -6.32 11.34
CA ASN A 380 25.33 -6.74 12.26
C ASN A 380 25.93 -7.47 13.46
N ASP A 381 25.98 -6.79 14.60
CA ASP A 381 26.42 -7.41 15.86
C ASP A 381 25.36 -8.40 16.35
N LYS A 382 24.11 -7.94 16.46
CA LYS A 382 23.02 -8.73 17.05
C LYS A 382 21.63 -8.22 16.70
N PHE A 383 20.68 -9.15 16.75
CA PHE A 383 19.27 -8.87 16.86
C PHE A 383 18.81 -8.94 18.31
N VAL A 384 17.91 -8.05 18.68
CA VAL A 384 17.25 -7.97 19.98
C VAL A 384 15.76 -8.07 19.74
N ILE A 385 15.13 -9.07 20.36
CA ILE A 385 13.67 -9.17 20.37
C ILE A 385 13.17 -8.39 21.57
N GLU A 386 12.22 -7.50 21.33
CA GLU A 386 11.61 -6.69 22.38
C GLU A 386 10.11 -6.96 22.48
N PHE A 387 9.56 -6.84 23.68
CA PHE A 387 8.15 -7.09 24.00
C PHE A 387 7.49 -5.86 24.63
N SER A 388 6.23 -5.61 24.26
CA SER A 388 5.37 -4.62 24.89
C SER A 388 3.96 -5.16 25.06
N LYS A 389 3.35 -4.95 26.23
CA LYS A 389 1.94 -5.32 26.45
C LYS A 389 0.97 -4.43 25.67
N GLU A 390 1.28 -3.14 25.56
CA GLU A 390 0.39 -2.10 25.01
C GLU A 390 0.92 -1.48 23.70
N GLY A 391 2.10 -1.90 23.22
CA GLY A 391 2.67 -1.45 21.95
C GLY A 391 3.45 -0.14 22.01
N ASN A 392 3.72 0.41 23.20
CA ASN A 392 4.44 1.67 23.40
C ASN A 392 5.79 1.51 24.14
N ASN A 393 5.79 0.81 25.28
CA ASN A 393 6.97 0.58 26.11
C ASN A 393 7.49 -0.84 25.86
N PHE A 394 8.62 -0.93 25.16
CA PHE A 394 9.24 -2.20 24.79
C PHE A 394 10.41 -2.54 25.71
N ILE A 395 10.45 -3.78 26.20
CA ILE A 395 11.55 -4.33 26.99
C ILE A 395 12.26 -5.43 26.20
N SER A 396 13.58 -5.50 26.28
CA SER A 396 14.37 -6.55 25.61
C SER A 396 14.16 -7.90 26.30
N ILE A 397 13.81 -8.93 25.52
CA ILE A 397 13.54 -10.28 26.04
C ILE A 397 14.55 -11.34 25.54
N ALA A 398 15.24 -11.06 24.44
CA ALA A 398 16.27 -11.94 23.90
C ALA A 398 17.28 -11.17 23.05
N GLU A 399 18.53 -11.65 23.03
CA GLU A 399 19.56 -11.22 22.10
C GLU A 399 20.04 -12.42 21.29
N ILE A 400 20.16 -12.25 19.98
CA ILE A 400 20.57 -13.28 19.03
C ILE A 400 21.70 -12.69 18.21
N LYS A 401 22.86 -13.36 18.22
CA LYS A 401 24.03 -12.89 17.48
C LYS A 401 23.72 -12.84 15.98
N GLY A 402 24.06 -11.73 15.34
CA GLY A 402 24.01 -11.59 13.89
C GLY A 402 25.15 -12.34 13.21
N ALA A 403 25.10 -12.44 11.89
CA ALA A 403 26.17 -13.02 11.09
C ALA A 403 27.42 -12.12 11.00
N GLY A 404 27.35 -10.88 11.51
CA GLY A 404 28.34 -9.85 11.23
C GLY A 404 28.18 -9.35 9.81
N ASN A 405 28.64 -10.16 8.84
CA ASN A 405 28.51 -9.89 7.42
C ASN A 405 28.04 -11.16 6.67
N SER A 406 27.02 -11.04 5.84
CA SER A 406 26.49 -12.07 4.95
C SER A 406 25.82 -11.46 3.74
N THR A 407 26.14 -11.95 2.55
CA THR A 407 25.40 -11.65 1.30
C THR A 407 24.40 -12.76 0.94
N LYS A 408 24.28 -13.78 1.79
CA LYS A 408 23.33 -14.89 1.61
C LYS A 408 22.13 -14.67 2.53
N LYS A 409 20.98 -15.19 2.07
CA LYS A 409 19.79 -15.29 2.91
C LYS A 409 20.12 -16.13 4.15
N ILE A 410 19.79 -15.62 5.33
CA ILE A 410 19.95 -16.36 6.58
C ILE A 410 18.60 -16.46 7.28
N ASP A 411 18.20 -17.69 7.57
CA ASP A 411 17.03 -18.00 8.38
C ASP A 411 17.41 -18.05 9.85
N TYR A 412 16.75 -17.23 10.65
CA TYR A 412 16.87 -17.22 12.08
C TYR A 412 15.60 -17.76 12.73
N GLN A 413 15.79 -18.46 13.84
CA GLN A 413 14.72 -18.88 14.71
C GLN A 413 15.12 -18.71 16.16
N TYR A 414 14.18 -18.27 16.99
CA TYR A 414 14.39 -18.18 18.42
C TYR A 414 13.13 -18.61 19.17
N LYS A 415 13.28 -19.56 20.09
CA LYS A 415 12.19 -20.05 20.93
C LYS A 415 12.27 -19.37 22.30
N TYR A 416 11.31 -18.52 22.59
CA TYR A 416 11.18 -17.82 23.88
C TYR A 416 10.22 -18.58 24.80
N THR A 417 10.66 -18.92 26.00
CA THR A 417 9.81 -19.51 27.05
C THR A 417 9.89 -18.59 28.27
N SER A 418 8.76 -18.03 28.69
CA SER A 418 8.74 -17.16 29.87
C SER A 418 9.05 -17.96 31.14
N LYS A 419 9.92 -17.42 32.00
CA LYS A 419 10.28 -18.04 33.30
C LYS A 419 9.23 -17.76 34.40
N ASN A 420 8.35 -16.79 34.19
CA ASN A 420 7.23 -16.48 35.07
C ASN A 420 5.93 -16.82 34.32
N GLN A 421 4.99 -17.49 34.97
CA GLN A 421 3.78 -18.14 34.44
C GLN A 421 2.74 -17.23 33.74
N HIS A 422 3.17 -16.24 32.96
CA HIS A 422 2.29 -15.42 32.14
C HIS A 422 2.79 -15.47 30.71
N GLN A 423 2.17 -16.37 29.97
CA GLN A 423 2.28 -16.48 28.52
C GLN A 423 1.46 -15.34 27.91
N SER A 424 1.97 -14.11 27.99
CA SER A 424 1.16 -12.92 27.74
C SER A 424 1.06 -12.62 26.24
N SER A 425 -0.18 -12.49 25.75
CA SER A 425 -0.47 -11.79 24.51
C SER A 425 0.17 -10.39 24.51
N GLY A 426 0.70 -9.93 23.38
CA GLY A 426 1.27 -8.59 23.27
C GLY A 426 2.02 -8.35 21.97
N TYR A 427 2.66 -7.18 21.90
CA TYR A 427 3.43 -6.73 20.75
C TYR A 427 4.89 -7.14 20.88
N PHE A 428 5.44 -7.70 19.81
CA PHE A 428 6.85 -8.06 19.71
C PHE A 428 7.46 -7.33 18.53
N ARG A 429 8.70 -6.87 18.66
CA ARG A 429 9.44 -6.28 17.54
C ARG A 429 10.87 -6.77 17.52
N LEU A 430 11.46 -6.74 16.32
CA LEU A 430 12.87 -7.00 16.13
C LEU A 430 13.64 -5.67 16.12
N LYS A 431 14.79 -5.65 16.77
CA LYS A 431 15.71 -4.51 16.79
C LYS A 431 17.11 -5.01 16.45
N GLN A 432 17.71 -4.50 15.40
CA GLN A 432 19.07 -4.85 14.98
C GLN A 432 20.05 -3.85 15.55
N TYR A 433 21.21 -4.31 16.00
CA TYR A 433 22.35 -3.50 16.42
C TYR A 433 23.55 -3.78 15.53
N ASP A 434 24.23 -2.70 15.15
CA ASP A 434 25.49 -2.76 14.44
C ASP A 434 26.67 -2.78 15.43
N PHE A 435 27.87 -3.20 15.00
CA PHE A 435 29.06 -3.22 15.87
C PHE A 435 29.48 -1.82 16.37
N ASP A 436 29.04 -0.75 15.70
CA ASP A 436 29.26 0.64 16.15
C ASP A 436 28.22 1.13 17.17
N GLY A 437 27.26 0.28 17.55
CA GLY A 437 26.21 0.55 18.52
C GLY A 437 24.98 1.25 17.97
N LYS A 438 24.94 1.58 16.67
CA LYS A 438 23.70 2.04 16.01
C LYS A 438 22.67 0.93 15.98
N PHE A 439 21.41 1.29 15.87
CA PHE A 439 20.34 0.30 15.80
C PHE A 439 19.20 0.72 14.86
N LYS A 440 18.56 -0.29 14.28
CA LYS A 440 17.32 -0.18 13.50
C LYS A 440 16.22 -0.99 14.18
N THR A 441 15.00 -0.46 14.23
CA THR A 441 13.84 -1.17 14.79
C THR A 441 12.84 -1.45 13.68
N TYR A 442 12.31 -2.67 13.65
CA TYR A 442 11.31 -3.10 12.66
C TYR A 442 9.89 -3.01 13.23
N ALA A 443 8.89 -3.06 12.34
CA ALA A 443 7.49 -2.97 12.73
C ALA A 443 7.10 -4.08 13.73
N PRO A 444 6.30 -3.78 14.77
CA PRO A 444 5.88 -4.77 15.74
C PRO A 444 4.78 -5.69 15.18
N ILE A 445 4.82 -6.96 15.59
CA ILE A 445 3.78 -7.97 15.38
C ILE A 445 3.02 -8.20 16.69
N PHE A 446 1.70 -8.39 16.63
CA PHE A 446 0.89 -8.74 17.80
C PHE A 446 0.69 -10.25 17.85
N ILE A 447 1.10 -10.88 18.96
CA ILE A 447 0.88 -12.31 19.21
C ILE A 447 -0.17 -12.47 20.28
N GLN A 448 -1.20 -13.24 19.96
CA GLN A 448 -2.19 -13.68 20.92
C GLN A 448 -1.78 -15.06 21.45
N HIS A 449 -1.57 -15.13 22.76
CA HIS A 449 -1.48 -16.39 23.47
C HIS A 449 -2.87 -16.67 24.04
N SER A 450 -3.53 -17.76 23.63
CA SER A 450 -4.85 -18.11 24.14
C SER A 450 -4.94 -19.59 24.51
N SER A 451 -4.84 -19.90 25.81
CA SER A 451 -5.44 -21.11 26.39
C SER A 451 -6.98 -21.05 26.27
N LEU A 452 -7.54 -19.83 26.34
CA LEU A 452 -8.98 -19.60 26.29
C LEU A 452 -9.66 -19.99 24.97
N SER A 453 -8.94 -20.13 23.85
CA SER A 453 -9.59 -20.51 22.57
C SER A 453 -10.11 -21.95 22.55
N GLU A 454 -9.54 -22.82 23.40
CA GLU A 454 -10.02 -24.20 23.56
C GLU A 454 -11.01 -24.36 24.72
N GLN A 455 -11.10 -23.34 25.59
CA GLN A 455 -11.91 -23.35 26.82
C GLN A 455 -13.14 -22.45 26.74
N ILE A 456 -13.18 -21.52 25.77
CA ILE A 456 -14.29 -20.60 25.56
C ILE A 456 -14.97 -20.92 24.24
N ASN A 457 -16.26 -21.23 24.32
CA ASN A 457 -17.12 -21.43 23.17
C ASN A 457 -18.21 -20.35 23.16
N VAL A 458 -18.60 -19.88 21.98
CA VAL A 458 -19.61 -18.83 21.84
C VAL A 458 -20.64 -19.26 20.82
N TYR A 459 -21.89 -19.34 21.26
CA TYR A 459 -22.97 -19.88 20.44
C TYR A 459 -24.35 -19.32 20.84
N PRO A 460 -25.37 -19.40 19.96
CA PRO A 460 -25.22 -19.68 18.54
C PRO A 460 -24.50 -18.51 17.84
N ASN A 461 -23.76 -18.82 16.78
CA ASN A 461 -23.18 -17.82 15.89
C ASN A 461 -23.37 -18.32 14.44
N PRO A 462 -24.30 -17.75 13.65
CA PRO A 462 -25.05 -16.50 13.90
C PRO A 462 -26.07 -16.55 15.06
N ALA A 463 -26.23 -15.42 15.76
CA ALA A 463 -27.19 -15.20 16.85
C ALA A 463 -28.37 -14.32 16.41
N LYS A 464 -29.56 -14.58 16.95
CA LYS A 464 -30.78 -13.76 16.69
C LYS A 464 -31.17 -12.94 17.91
N THR A 465 -31.47 -13.63 19.00
CA THR A 465 -32.00 -13.04 20.25
C THR A 465 -31.22 -13.46 21.48
N GLN A 466 -30.39 -14.50 21.35
CA GLN A 466 -29.58 -15.08 22.41
C GLN A 466 -28.17 -15.33 21.90
N LEU A 467 -27.20 -15.13 22.78
CA LEU A 467 -25.79 -15.39 22.57
C LEU A 467 -25.24 -15.81 23.93
N PHE A 468 -24.62 -16.98 23.98
CA PHE A 468 -24.05 -17.59 25.15
C PHE A 468 -22.54 -17.63 25.02
N VAL A 469 -21.86 -17.38 26.14
CA VAL A 469 -20.42 -17.60 26.30
C VAL A 469 -20.26 -18.70 27.32
N GLU A 470 -19.73 -19.81 26.84
CA GLU A 470 -19.46 -21.02 27.61
C GLU A 470 -17.98 -21.05 27.97
N PHE A 471 -17.69 -21.35 29.23
CA PHE A 471 -16.37 -21.48 29.80
C PHE A 471 -16.23 -22.92 30.33
N GLU A 472 -15.23 -23.64 29.85
CA GLU A 472 -14.93 -25.02 30.24
C GLU A 472 -13.52 -25.09 30.82
N SER A 473 -13.40 -25.57 32.06
CA SER A 473 -12.10 -25.77 32.74
C SER A 473 -11.18 -24.54 32.75
N VAL A 474 -11.75 -23.33 32.83
CA VAL A 474 -10.98 -22.07 32.95
C VAL A 474 -10.43 -21.88 34.36
N GLU A 475 -9.34 -21.13 34.50
CA GLU A 475 -8.82 -20.74 35.81
C GLU A 475 -9.82 -19.84 36.56
N GLY A 476 -9.88 -19.94 37.89
CA GLY A 476 -10.75 -19.08 38.69
C GLY A 476 -10.28 -17.63 38.65
N GLY A 477 -11.24 -16.71 38.54
CA GLY A 477 -10.96 -15.29 38.49
C GLY A 477 -12.07 -14.45 37.88
N GLU A 478 -11.74 -13.18 37.68
CA GLU A 478 -12.65 -12.19 37.09
C GLU A 478 -12.50 -12.17 35.56
N TYR A 479 -13.62 -12.37 34.85
CA TYR A 479 -13.71 -12.37 33.40
C TYR A 479 -14.56 -11.21 32.89
N HIS A 480 -13.96 -10.36 32.07
CA HIS A 480 -14.60 -9.23 31.41
C HIS A 480 -15.10 -9.64 30.03
N ILE A 481 -16.41 -9.68 29.86
CA ILE A 481 -17.05 -10.01 28.58
C ILE A 481 -17.58 -8.72 27.96
N ALA A 482 -17.10 -8.36 26.78
CA ALA A 482 -17.44 -7.12 26.11
C ALA A 482 -17.79 -7.36 24.63
N LEU A 483 -18.96 -6.92 24.21
CA LEU A 483 -19.40 -6.96 22.82
C LEU A 483 -19.21 -5.57 22.20
N HIS A 484 -18.47 -5.49 21.09
CA HIS A 484 -18.23 -4.25 20.35
C HIS A 484 -18.86 -4.34 18.96
N ASP A 485 -19.31 -3.21 18.41
CA ASP A 485 -19.71 -3.14 17.00
C ASP A 485 -18.50 -3.15 16.05
N SER A 486 -18.76 -3.14 14.75
CA SER A 486 -17.74 -3.15 13.70
C SER A 486 -16.81 -1.93 13.69
N LYS A 487 -17.14 -0.86 14.43
CA LYS A 487 -16.31 0.35 14.58
C LYS A 487 -15.56 0.35 15.91
N GLY A 488 -15.61 -0.76 16.66
CA GLY A 488 -14.98 -0.88 17.98
C GLY A 488 -15.73 -0.19 19.11
N LYS A 489 -16.96 0.29 18.88
CA LYS A 489 -17.78 0.89 19.94
C LYS A 489 -18.33 -0.20 20.85
N LEU A 490 -18.14 -0.04 22.16
CA LEU A 490 -18.69 -0.94 23.18
C LEU A 490 -20.23 -0.89 23.17
N ILE A 491 -20.86 -2.06 23.07
CA ILE A 491 -22.32 -2.26 23.04
C ILE A 491 -22.81 -2.90 24.35
N ILE A 492 -22.16 -3.99 24.78
CA ILE A 492 -22.47 -4.70 26.03
C ILE A 492 -21.16 -4.94 26.78
N SER A 493 -21.19 -4.81 28.10
CA SER A 493 -20.10 -5.21 28.99
C SER A 493 -20.69 -5.96 30.19
N ARG A 494 -20.04 -7.06 30.57
CA ARG A 494 -20.32 -7.85 31.76
C ARG A 494 -19.00 -8.24 32.43
N ILE A 495 -19.09 -8.47 33.73
CA ILE A 495 -18.01 -9.03 34.54
C ILE A 495 -18.61 -10.27 35.20
N GLU A 496 -17.95 -11.42 35.02
CA GLU A 496 -18.33 -12.69 35.61
C GLU A 496 -17.18 -13.17 36.51
N GLU A 497 -17.48 -13.60 37.72
CA GLU A 497 -16.52 -14.14 38.66
C GLU A 497 -16.67 -15.67 38.68
N ILE A 498 -15.65 -16.38 38.21
CA ILE A 498 -15.65 -17.84 38.09
C ILE A 498 -14.74 -18.40 39.19
N SER A 499 -15.23 -19.40 39.96
CA SER A 499 -14.43 -20.03 41.01
C SER A 499 -13.49 -21.11 40.42
N ASP A 500 -12.36 -21.36 41.07
CA ASP A 500 -11.42 -22.43 40.67
C ASP A 500 -12.06 -23.85 40.68
N GLU A 501 -13.16 -24.04 41.41
CA GLU A 501 -13.88 -25.32 41.48
C GLU A 501 -14.92 -25.48 40.36
N THR A 502 -15.14 -24.44 39.55
CA THR A 502 -16.15 -24.42 38.49
C THR A 502 -15.61 -25.05 37.20
N LEU A 503 -16.00 -26.29 36.92
CA LEU A 503 -15.65 -26.98 35.66
C LEU A 503 -16.37 -26.41 34.44
N TYR A 504 -17.54 -25.79 34.65
CA TYR A 504 -18.42 -25.31 33.60
C TYR A 504 -19.16 -24.04 34.03
N PHE A 505 -19.13 -22.99 33.21
CA PHE A 505 -19.89 -21.77 33.42
C PHE A 505 -20.45 -21.24 32.10
N GLU A 506 -21.67 -20.71 32.12
CA GLU A 506 -22.31 -20.14 30.94
C GLU A 506 -22.94 -18.77 31.25
N ALA A 507 -22.71 -17.80 30.36
CA ALA A 507 -23.29 -16.47 30.45
C ALA A 507 -24.12 -16.11 29.21
N GLU A 508 -25.40 -15.79 29.39
CA GLU A 508 -26.24 -15.20 28.34
C GLU A 508 -25.95 -13.69 28.19
N ILE A 509 -25.41 -13.30 27.03
CA ILE A 509 -24.94 -11.94 26.77
C ILE A 509 -26.07 -11.01 26.39
N LEU A 510 -26.89 -11.40 25.41
CA LEU A 510 -27.91 -10.52 24.82
C LEU A 510 -29.11 -10.30 25.75
N LYS A 511 -29.51 -11.26 26.59
CA LYS A 511 -30.70 -11.17 27.48
C LYS A 511 -31.91 -10.50 26.81
N GLN A 512 -32.28 -10.95 25.61
CA GLN A 512 -33.38 -10.41 24.79
C GLN A 512 -33.19 -8.98 24.23
N GLN A 513 -31.98 -8.41 24.30
CA GLN A 513 -31.67 -7.16 23.59
C GLN A 513 -31.60 -7.40 22.07
N LYS A 514 -32.40 -6.64 21.31
CA LYS A 514 -32.35 -6.65 19.85
C LYS A 514 -31.22 -5.74 19.37
N LEU A 515 -30.16 -6.35 18.84
CA LEU A 515 -29.09 -5.64 18.15
C LEU A 515 -29.42 -5.51 16.66
N LYS A 516 -28.81 -4.54 15.98
CA LYS A 516 -28.96 -4.41 14.53
C LYS A 516 -28.24 -5.57 13.84
N PRO A 517 -28.79 -6.12 12.73
CA PRO A 517 -28.09 -7.14 11.96
C PRO A 517 -26.72 -6.64 11.49
N GLY A 518 -25.71 -7.51 11.53
CA GLY A 518 -24.33 -7.17 11.23
C GLY A 518 -23.34 -7.99 12.04
N PHE A 519 -22.04 -7.68 11.90
CA PHE A 519 -21.01 -8.34 12.68
C PHE A 519 -20.55 -7.49 13.87
N TYR A 520 -20.24 -8.19 14.95
CA TYR A 520 -19.77 -7.65 16.22
C TYR A 520 -18.52 -8.43 16.64
N PHE A 521 -17.74 -7.87 17.57
CA PHE A 521 -16.61 -8.55 18.17
C PHE A 521 -16.90 -8.78 19.65
N LEU A 522 -17.08 -10.04 20.03
CA LEU A 522 -17.13 -10.44 21.42
C LEU A 522 -15.68 -10.60 21.90
N ARG A 523 -15.36 -9.94 23.00
CA ARG A 523 -14.09 -10.03 23.68
C ARG A 523 -14.31 -10.57 25.08
N VAL A 524 -13.60 -11.62 25.45
CA VAL A 524 -13.52 -12.12 26.82
C VAL A 524 -12.10 -11.87 27.32
N SER A 525 -11.93 -11.36 28.53
CA SER A 525 -10.61 -11.02 29.07
C SER A 525 -10.51 -11.37 30.55
N SER A 526 -9.49 -12.12 30.94
CA SER A 526 -9.09 -12.31 32.34
C SER A 526 -7.92 -11.36 32.67
N GLN A 527 -7.28 -11.52 33.83
CA GLN A 527 -6.06 -10.79 34.17
C GLN A 527 -4.88 -11.12 33.24
N SER A 528 -4.83 -12.35 32.73
CA SER A 528 -3.72 -12.90 31.94
C SER A 528 -4.05 -13.05 30.46
N ASP A 529 -5.30 -13.37 30.13
CA ASP A 529 -5.68 -13.88 28.81
C ASP A 529 -6.78 -13.07 28.17
N ARG A 530 -6.82 -13.12 26.83
CA ARG A 530 -7.84 -12.45 26.03
C ARG A 530 -8.29 -13.36 24.91
N TYR A 531 -9.59 -13.51 24.76
CA TYR A 531 -10.26 -14.22 23.67
C TYR A 531 -11.10 -13.22 22.87
N ILE A 532 -11.07 -13.30 21.53
CA ILE A 532 -11.89 -12.46 20.65
C ILE A 532 -12.53 -13.34 19.60
N GLN A 533 -13.84 -13.22 19.41
CA GLN A 533 -14.58 -13.91 18.36
C GLN A 533 -15.50 -12.96 17.62
N LYS A 534 -15.53 -13.07 16.29
CA LYS A 534 -16.51 -12.39 15.45
C LYS A 534 -17.87 -13.06 15.61
N ILE A 535 -18.88 -12.28 15.97
CA ILE A 535 -20.28 -12.71 16.13
C ILE A 535 -21.12 -12.09 15.04
N ILE A 536 -21.96 -12.90 14.40
CA ILE A 536 -22.93 -12.45 13.41
C ILE A 536 -24.29 -12.33 14.12
N ILE A 537 -24.94 -11.17 14.01
CA ILE A 537 -26.33 -10.97 14.43
C ILE A 537 -27.22 -10.91 13.18
N GLU A 538 -28.29 -11.71 13.17
CA GLU A 538 -29.30 -11.77 12.10
C GLU A 538 -30.56 -10.94 12.39
#